data_AF-A0AAU5C4M6-F1
#
_entry.id   AF-A0AAU5C4M6-F1
#
_cell.length_a   1.000
_cell.length_b   1.000
_cell.length_c   1.000
_cell.angle_alpha   90.00
_cell.angle_beta   90.00
_cell.angle_gamma   90.00
#
_symmetry.space_group_name_H-M   'P 1'
#
loop_
_entity.id
_entity.type
_entity.pdbx_description
1 polymer ?
#
loop_
_entity_poly.entity_id
_entity_poly.type
_entity_poly.pdbx_seq_one_letter_code
_entity_poly.pdbx_strand_id
1 'polypeptide(L)' 'MPRPHGFTYEQRRDGSVVLTHRGRAAGVLRGARAEKFLAEVESGDAQLVMARWTGAYRFGNERQARNHPRNQGGRTGRG' A
#
# COMPACT_ATOMS: atom_id res chain seq x y z
N MET A 1 -2.47 24.60 7.55
CA MET A 1 -2.86 23.19 7.83
C MET A 1 -1.61 22.41 8.19
N PRO A 2 -1.61 21.60 9.27
CA PRO A 2 -0.46 20.78 9.61
C PRO A 2 -0.22 19.73 8.51
N ARG A 3 0.99 19.71 7.95
CA ARG A 3 1.40 18.66 7.00
C ARG A 3 1.51 17.33 7.75
N PRO A 4 0.96 16.23 7.21
CA PRO A 4 1.18 14.92 7.80
C PRO A 4 2.68 14.63 7.82
N HIS A 5 3.13 14.05 8.93
CA HIS A 5 4.53 13.73 9.17
C HIS A 5 4.64 12.54 10.13
N GLY A 6 5.79 11.88 10.09
CA GLY A 6 6.07 10.71 10.93
C GLY A 6 5.47 9.41 10.39
N PHE A 7 5.09 9.37 9.11
CA PHE A 7 4.76 8.14 8.42
C PHE A 7 6.02 7.50 7.82
N THR A 8 6.12 6.19 7.93
CA THR A 8 7.12 5.37 7.26
C THR A 8 6.45 4.15 6.65
N TYR A 9 7.07 3.55 5.63
CA TYR A 9 6.63 2.28 5.09
C TYR A 9 7.80 1.33 4.92
N GLU A 10 7.52 0.04 5.02
CA GLU A 10 8.49 -1.02 4.79
C GLU A 10 7.91 -2.02 3.79
N GLN A 11 8.61 -2.25 2.69
CA GLN A 11 8.28 -3.34 1.76
C GLN A 11 8.94 -4.62 2.23
N ARG A 12 8.14 -5.67 2.40
CA ARG A 12 8.59 -7.00 2.82
C ARG A 12 8.84 -7.89 1.60
N ARG A 13 9.61 -8.96 1.80
CA ARG A 13 9.97 -9.94 0.76
C ARG A 13 8.77 -10.69 0.19
N ASP A 14 7.67 -10.76 0.92
CA ASP A 14 6.40 -11.34 0.47
C ASP A 14 5.58 -10.39 -0.43
N GLY A 15 6.11 -9.19 -0.73
CA GLY A 15 5.43 -8.17 -1.52
C GLY A 15 4.40 -7.37 -0.71
N SER A 16 4.31 -7.56 0.60
CA SER A 16 3.49 -6.72 1.47
C SER A 16 4.20 -5.41 1.82
N VAL A 17 3.42 -4.37 2.10
CA VAL A 17 3.92 -3.08 2.57
C VAL A 17 3.30 -2.76 3.91
N VAL A 18 4.13 -2.59 4.93
CA VAL A 18 3.70 -2.18 6.27
C VAL A 18 3.84 -0.68 6.39
N LEU A 19 2.73 0.00 6.65
CA LEU A 19 2.71 1.42 6.97
C LEU A 19 2.79 1.60 8.48
N THR A 20 3.65 2.51 8.91
CA THR A 20 3.87 2.84 10.32
C THR A 20 3.69 4.35 10.50
N HIS A 21 3.01 4.74 11.57
CA HIS A 21 2.91 6.14 11.98
C HIS A 21 3.49 6.28 13.39
N ARG A 22 4.51 7.12 13.53
CA ARG A 22 5.18 7.40 14.82
C ARG A 22 5.55 6.12 15.60
N GLY A 23 6.08 5.12 14.89
CA GLY A 23 6.52 3.85 15.47
C GLY A 23 5.41 2.82 15.73
N ARG A 24 4.15 3.10 15.39
CA ARG A 24 3.05 2.12 15.44
C ARG A 24 2.59 1.71 14.06
N ALA A 25 2.40 0.40 13.84
CA ALA A 25 1.83 -0.11 12.61
C ALA A 25 0.44 0.49 12.39
N ALA A 26 0.30 1.28 11.33
CA ALA A 26 -0.93 1.94 10.92
C ALA A 26 -1.74 1.05 9.96
N GLY A 27 -1.09 0.18 9.18
CA GLY A 27 -1.76 -0.77 8.30
C GLY A 27 -0.80 -1.64 7.49
N VAL A 28 -1.32 -2.68 6.85
CA VAL A 28 -0.55 -3.55 5.95
C VAL A 28 -1.28 -3.66 4.61
N LEU A 29 -0.58 -3.35 3.52
CA LEU A 29 -1.04 -3.49 2.15
C LEU A 29 -0.42 -4.74 1.53
N ARG A 30 -1.15 -5.41 0.64
CA ARG A 30 -0.70 -6.64 -0.05
C ARG A 30 -1.13 -6.64 -1.50
N GLY A 31 -0.36 -7.33 -2.34
CA GLY A 31 -0.62 -7.49 -3.78
C GLY A 31 -0.81 -6.14 -4.47
N ALA A 32 -1.83 -6.03 -5.33
CA ALA A 32 -2.11 -4.82 -6.11
C ALA A 32 -2.25 -3.53 -5.29
N ARG A 33 -2.63 -3.60 -4.00
CA ARG A 33 -2.69 -2.41 -3.13
C ARG A 33 -1.31 -1.92 -2.73
N ALA A 34 -0.37 -2.83 -2.48
CA ALA A 34 1.01 -2.48 -2.20
C ALA A 34 1.65 -1.83 -3.44
N GLU A 35 1.45 -2.41 -4.62
CA GLU A 35 1.93 -1.83 -5.89
C GLU A 35 1.36 -0.43 -6.14
N LYS A 36 0.03 -0.27 -5.99
CA LYS A 36 -0.62 1.04 -6.17
C LYS A 36 -0.10 2.08 -5.19
N PHE A 37 0.08 1.70 -3.92
CA PHE A 37 0.64 2.57 -2.91
C PHE A 37 2.06 3.02 -3.28
N LEU A 38 2.92 2.10 -3.71
CA LEU A 38 4.29 2.43 -4.09
C LEU A 38 4.34 3.39 -5.28
N ALA A 39 3.50 3.21 -6.28
CA ALA A 39 3.38 4.14 -7.41
C ALA A 39 2.88 5.54 -6.99
N GLU A 40 1.92 5.61 -6.07
CA GLU A 40 1.44 6.90 -5.54
C GLU A 40 2.52 7.60 -4.70
N VAL A 41 3.32 6.86 -3.93
CA VAL A 41 4.44 7.41 -3.14
C VAL A 41 5.58 7.90 -4.03
N GLU A 42 5.88 7.18 -5.12
CA GLU A 42 6.93 7.57 -6.07
C GLU A 42 6.55 8.84 -6.87
N SER A 43 5.27 9.00 -7.19
CA SER A 43 4.77 10.14 -7.96
C SER A 43 4.39 11.38 -7.13
N GLY A 44 4.36 11.26 -5.81
CA GLY A 44 3.81 12.30 -4.93
C GLY A 44 4.54 12.48 -3.60
N ASP A 45 3.91 13.23 -2.70
CA ASP A 45 4.43 13.41 -1.35
C ASP A 45 4.10 12.16 -0.50
N ALA A 46 5.14 11.39 -0.19
CA ALA A 46 5.05 10.15 0.57
C ALA A 46 4.26 10.30 1.88
N GLN A 47 4.42 11.41 2.61
CA GLN A 47 3.72 11.62 3.88
C GLN A 47 2.22 11.85 3.66
N LEU A 48 1.86 12.64 2.64
CA LEU A 48 0.46 12.89 2.27
C LEU A 48 -0.21 11.61 1.77
N VAL A 49 0.48 10.84 0.93
CA VAL A 49 -0.01 9.55 0.43
C VAL A 49 -0.22 8.58 1.58
N MET A 50 0.78 8.37 2.44
CA MET A 50 0.65 7.48 3.60
C MET A 50 -0.50 7.91 4.51
N ALA A 51 -0.62 9.20 4.83
CA ALA A 51 -1.72 9.71 5.66
C ALA A 51 -3.11 9.44 5.04
N ARG A 52 -3.24 9.56 3.73
CA ARG A 52 -4.48 9.23 3.00
C ARG A 52 -4.81 7.74 3.09
N TRP A 53 -3.80 6.90 2.87
CA TRP A 53 -3.95 5.44 2.91
C TRP A 53 -4.26 4.92 4.32
N THR A 54 -3.68 5.53 5.36
CA THR A 54 -3.94 5.17 6.77
C THR A 54 -5.17 5.85 7.37
N GLY A 55 -5.57 7.02 6.86
CA GLY A 55 -6.59 7.89 7.46
C GLY A 55 -8.01 7.71 6.94
N ALA A 56 -8.22 7.27 5.68
CA ALA A 56 -9.55 7.34 5.08
C ALA A 56 -9.91 6.25 4.04
N TYR A 57 -9.02 5.32 3.69
CA TYR A 57 -9.34 4.30 2.67
C TYR A 57 -10.22 3.14 3.20
N ARG A 58 -11.15 3.44 4.12
CA ARG A 58 -12.09 2.48 4.73
C ARG A 58 -13.28 2.13 3.81
N PHE A 59 -13.53 2.89 2.73
CA PHE A 59 -14.72 2.73 1.88
C PHE A 59 -14.55 1.92 0.59
N GLY A 60 -13.33 1.49 0.22
CA GLY A 60 -13.10 0.77 -1.04
C GLY A 60 -13.10 -0.76 -0.96
N ASN A 61 -13.46 -1.36 0.18
CA ASN A 61 -13.08 -2.74 0.47
C ASN A 61 -14.03 -3.83 -0.07
N GLU A 62 -15.15 -3.53 -0.73
CA GLU A 62 -16.16 -4.58 -0.98
C GLU A 62 -16.25 -5.13 -2.42
N ARG A 63 -15.75 -4.45 -3.46
CA ARG A 63 -16.08 -4.88 -4.85
C ARG A 63 -14.96 -5.05 -5.88
N GLN A 64 -13.72 -4.59 -5.64
CA GLN A 64 -12.74 -4.51 -6.72
C GLN A 64 -11.70 -5.66 -6.80
N ALA A 65 -11.82 -6.69 -5.96
CA ALA A 65 -10.96 -7.88 -6.05
C ALA A 65 -11.40 -8.90 -7.13
N ARG A 66 -12.56 -8.71 -7.77
CA ARG A 66 -13.15 -9.67 -8.72
C ARG A 66 -12.83 -9.41 -10.20
N ASN A 67 -12.12 -8.34 -10.56
CA ASN A 67 -11.95 -8.00 -11.98
C ASN A 67 -10.57 -7.44 -12.34
N HIS A 68 -9.50 -8.08 -11.87
CA HIS A 68 -8.14 -7.71 -12.30
C HIS A 68 -7.47 -8.85 -13.09
N PRO A 69 -7.16 -8.65 -14.40
CA PRO A 69 -6.56 -9.68 -15.25
C PRO A 69 -5.12 -10.06 -14.85
N ARG A 70 -4.46 -9.34 -13.92
CA ARG A 70 -3.11 -9.69 -13.45
C ARG A 70 -3.06 -10.75 -12.34
N ASN A 71 -4.21 -11.21 -11.83
CA ASN A 71 -4.23 -12.32 -10.86
C ASN A 71 -4.05 -13.71 -11.53
N GLN A 72 -3.74 -13.78 -12.83
CA GLN A 72 -3.45 -15.02 -13.56
C GLN A 72 -1.94 -15.24 -13.83
N GLY A 73 -1.05 -14.34 -13.40
CA GLY A 73 0.39 -14.44 -13.71
C GLY A 73 1.25 -15.22 -12.71
N GLY A 74 0.68 -15.76 -11.63
CA GLY A 74 1.43 -16.43 -10.57
C GLY A 74 1.74 -17.90 -10.85
N ARG A 75 2.30 -18.25 -12.01
CA ARG A 75 2.94 -19.55 -12.25
C ARG A 75 4.21 -19.37 -13.08
N THR A 76 5.36 -19.75 -12.51
CA THR A 76 6.41 -20.63 -13.05
C THR A 76 7.79 -20.16 -12.57
N GLY A 77 8.58 -21.09 -12.00
CA GLY A 77 9.76 -20.83 -11.18
C GLY A 77 11.09 -20.65 -11.91
N ARG A 78 12.15 -20.52 -11.09
CA ARG A 78 13.59 -20.69 -11.42
C ARG A 78 14.37 -20.45 -10.12
N GLY A 79 15.33 -21.24 -9.67
CA GLY A 79 15.93 -22.50 -10.12
C GLY A 79 16.83 -22.99 -8.97
#